data_AF-A0A846ZHS5-F1
#
_entry.id   AF-A0A846ZHS5-F1
#
_cell.length_a   1.000
_cell.length_b   1.000
_cell.length_c   1.000
_cell.angle_alpha   90.00
_cell.angle_beta   90.00
_cell.angle_gamma   90.00
#
_symmetry.space_group_name_H-M   'P 1'
#
loop_
_entity.id
_entity.type
_entity.pdbx_description
1 polymer ?
#
loop_
_entity_poly.entity_id
_entity_poly.type
_entity_poly.pdbx_seq_one_letter_code
_entity_poly.pdbx_strand_id
1 'polypeptide(L)'
;MKQGKSAQIKNIKHRQQQQKFLNKHKLPEFNYNEFAGFLRARYYLTHHQKYAPETFEVASFFLDDVIAMMVNHNFTQFTSNERAVVKLNEVMQAALVNSDDRDWRYFVMLVPVLYDMQQFIVKEGSVNERFVAQAPKFDINFWRMIMRTVMAINFFKWQGKDVAEMMKTSSAIDDLQFKFLQADDQDDHFNLSVIAETFRGLAPQLQPLKGAADVTVHTPALTQAQVQEELAYADKRLAQFKAASIKDVVSENVVGMLRGFHQGIASEYQATHETWEPAMFNGLASAHLFEYWAPQWENLDGIGGEVKSYLTFLSEKQDIQGLRQFLTGTAAIDRYIDVAALNYRLGQLSDDKLAELVM
;
A
#
# COMPACT_ATOMS: atom_id res chain seq x y z
N MET A 1 -10.68 6.25 70.25
CA MET A 1 -9.94 6.30 68.96
C MET A 1 -10.45 5.28 67.92
N LYS A 2 -11.75 5.26 67.59
CA LYS A 2 -12.33 4.34 66.57
C LYS A 2 -12.68 5.00 65.23
N GLN A 3 -12.73 6.34 65.15
CA GLN A 3 -13.17 7.05 63.94
C GLN A 3 -12.07 7.23 62.87
N GLY A 4 -10.79 7.27 63.24
CA GLY A 4 -9.68 7.44 62.27
C GLY A 4 -9.40 6.22 61.38
N LYS A 5 -9.54 4.99 61.92
CA LYS A 5 -9.27 3.75 61.17
C LYS A 5 -10.33 3.49 60.09
N SER A 6 -11.60 3.82 60.33
CA SER A 6 -12.69 3.64 59.36
C SER A 6 -12.57 4.58 58.16
N ALA A 7 -12.11 5.83 58.38
CA ALA A 7 -11.85 6.79 57.31
C ALA A 7 -10.65 6.37 56.44
N GLN A 8 -9.58 5.84 57.06
CA GLN A 8 -8.44 5.29 56.33
C GLN A 8 -8.83 4.06 55.50
N ILE A 9 -9.64 3.14 56.03
CA ILE A 9 -10.12 1.96 55.29
C ILE A 9 -11.05 2.35 54.13
N LYS A 10 -11.91 3.36 54.31
CA LYS A 10 -12.73 3.90 53.20
C LYS A 10 -11.85 4.52 52.11
N ASN A 11 -10.84 5.32 52.46
CA ASN A 11 -9.91 5.91 51.49
C ASN A 11 -9.07 4.84 50.75
N ILE A 12 -8.63 3.79 51.45
CA ILE A 12 -7.92 2.66 50.83
C ILE A 12 -8.84 1.88 49.89
N LYS A 13 -10.09 1.59 50.29
CA LYS A 13 -11.08 0.95 49.41
C LYS A 13 -11.41 1.81 48.20
N HIS A 14 -11.52 3.12 48.37
CA HIS A 14 -11.80 4.05 47.28
C HIS A 14 -10.63 4.14 46.29
N ARG A 15 -9.38 4.18 46.80
CA ARG A 15 -8.17 4.09 45.96
C ARG A 15 -8.03 2.74 45.26
N GLN A 16 -8.31 1.63 45.95
CA GLN A 16 -8.29 0.29 45.35
C GLN A 16 -9.41 0.09 44.33
N GLN A 17 -10.59 0.68 44.53
CA GLN A 17 -11.64 0.72 43.52
C GLN A 17 -11.21 1.57 42.32
N GLN A 18 -10.67 2.77 42.52
CA GLN A 18 -10.13 3.58 41.42
C GLN A 18 -9.02 2.87 40.65
N GLN A 19 -8.08 2.21 41.33
CA GLN A 19 -7.04 1.39 40.67
C GLN A 19 -7.63 0.17 39.95
N LYS A 20 -8.66 -0.50 40.50
CA LYS A 20 -9.37 -1.59 39.82
C LYS A 20 -10.19 -1.11 38.62
N PHE A 21 -10.72 0.11 38.65
CA PHE A 21 -11.41 0.74 37.51
C PHE A 21 -10.42 1.16 36.42
N LEU A 22 -9.27 1.74 36.80
CA LEU A 22 -8.17 2.06 35.88
C LEU A 22 -7.58 0.79 35.22
N ASN A 23 -7.48 -0.31 35.96
CA ASN A 23 -7.06 -1.60 35.40
C ASN A 23 -8.14 -2.28 34.54
N LYS A 24 -9.41 -1.86 34.63
CA LYS A 24 -10.52 -2.43 33.83
C LYS A 24 -10.67 -1.79 32.44
N HIS A 25 -10.12 -0.60 32.22
CA HIS A 25 -10.12 0.09 30.92
C HIS A 25 -8.73 0.14 30.27
N LYS A 26 -7.86 -0.83 30.59
CA LYS A 26 -6.64 -1.01 29.83
C LYS A 26 -7.01 -1.53 28.45
N LEU A 27 -6.64 -0.78 27.41
CA LEU A 27 -6.82 -1.24 26.03
C LEU A 27 -5.96 -2.50 25.81
N PRO A 28 -6.35 -3.40 24.89
CA PRO A 28 -5.51 -4.54 24.52
C PRO A 28 -4.12 -4.09 24.06
N GLU A 29 -3.21 -5.00 23.75
CA GLU A 29 -1.99 -4.59 23.04
C GLU A 29 -2.36 -4.07 21.64
N PHE A 30 -1.65 -3.05 21.15
CA PHE A 30 -1.93 -2.53 19.83
C PHE A 30 -1.34 -3.47 18.77
N ASN A 31 -2.19 -3.95 17.87
CA ASN A 31 -1.79 -4.74 16.71
C ASN A 31 -2.08 -3.93 15.44
N TYR A 32 -1.01 -3.53 14.72
CA TYR A 32 -1.13 -2.74 13.49
C TYR A 32 -1.95 -3.48 12.42
N ASN A 33 -1.72 -4.78 12.23
CA ASN A 33 -2.38 -5.54 11.17
C ASN A 33 -3.88 -5.69 11.44
N GLU A 34 -4.28 -5.90 12.69
CA GLU A 34 -5.71 -5.92 13.08
C GLU A 34 -6.35 -4.54 12.91
N PHE A 35 -5.66 -3.48 13.31
CA PHE A 35 -6.15 -2.11 13.20
C PHE A 35 -6.30 -1.66 11.74
N ALA A 36 -5.26 -1.86 10.93
CA ALA A 36 -5.26 -1.53 9.51
C ALA A 36 -6.27 -2.41 8.76
N GLY A 37 -6.27 -3.72 9.01
CA GLY A 37 -7.22 -4.67 8.42
C GLY A 37 -8.68 -4.31 8.73
N PHE A 38 -8.97 -3.87 9.96
CA PHE A 38 -10.29 -3.37 10.33
C PHE A 38 -10.69 -2.15 9.48
N LEU A 39 -9.83 -1.14 9.39
CA LEU A 39 -10.14 0.07 8.62
C LEU A 39 -10.28 -0.21 7.12
N ARG A 40 -9.40 -1.04 6.53
CA ARG A 40 -9.50 -1.49 5.13
C ARG A 40 -10.84 -2.17 4.86
N ALA A 41 -11.22 -3.16 5.68
CA ALA A 41 -12.47 -3.88 5.52
C ALA A 41 -13.69 -2.94 5.62
N ARG A 42 -13.66 -1.99 6.57
CA ARG A 42 -14.72 -0.99 6.75
C ARG A 42 -14.79 -0.04 5.56
N TYR A 43 -13.66 0.38 5.01
CA TYR A 43 -13.62 1.23 3.82
C TYR A 43 -14.18 0.51 2.60
N TYR A 44 -13.73 -0.72 2.35
CA TYR A 44 -14.24 -1.59 1.29
C TYR A 44 -15.76 -1.71 1.37
N LEU A 45 -16.29 -2.15 2.51
CA LEU A 45 -17.74 -2.32 2.70
C LEU A 45 -18.55 -1.03 2.48
N THR A 46 -17.93 0.14 2.63
CA THR A 46 -18.60 1.44 2.49
C THR A 46 -18.48 2.03 1.08
N HIS A 47 -17.37 1.78 0.37
CA HIS A 47 -17.02 2.53 -0.85
C HIS A 47 -16.77 1.67 -2.10
N HIS A 48 -16.59 0.35 -2.00
CA HIS A 48 -16.23 -0.49 -3.17
C HIS A 48 -17.26 -0.44 -4.31
N GLN A 49 -18.53 -0.18 -4.02
CA GLN A 49 -19.59 -0.03 -5.04
C GLN A 49 -19.82 1.42 -5.47
N LYS A 50 -19.22 2.39 -4.77
CA LYS A 50 -19.39 3.81 -5.05
C LYS A 50 -18.53 4.26 -6.23
N TYR A 51 -17.33 3.69 -6.35
CA TYR A 51 -16.34 4.10 -7.35
C TYR A 51 -16.15 3.03 -8.41
N ALA A 52 -15.65 3.45 -9.57
CA ALA A 52 -15.09 2.51 -10.54
C ALA A 52 -13.89 1.75 -9.90
N PRO A 53 -13.61 0.50 -10.31
CA PRO A 53 -12.54 -0.30 -9.73
C PRO A 53 -11.20 0.43 -9.68
N GLU A 54 -10.85 1.16 -10.73
CA GLU A 54 -9.59 1.90 -10.84
C GLU A 54 -9.47 2.98 -9.75
N THR A 55 -10.53 3.76 -9.57
CA THR A 55 -10.60 4.82 -8.56
C THR A 55 -10.63 4.24 -7.15
N PHE A 56 -11.32 3.12 -6.94
CA PHE A 56 -11.37 2.45 -5.65
C PHE A 56 -9.98 1.94 -5.22
N GLU A 57 -9.25 1.28 -6.11
CA GLU A 57 -7.92 0.75 -5.79
C GLU A 57 -6.93 1.88 -5.49
N VAL A 58 -6.92 2.95 -6.30
CA VAL A 58 -6.13 4.15 -5.99
C VAL A 58 -6.45 4.69 -4.60
N ALA A 59 -7.73 4.73 -4.23
CA ALA A 59 -8.15 5.13 -2.90
C ALA A 59 -7.70 4.15 -1.81
N SER A 60 -7.71 2.83 -2.07
CA SER A 60 -7.29 1.80 -1.13
C SER A 60 -5.80 1.93 -0.79
N PHE A 61 -4.94 2.05 -1.81
CA PHE A 61 -3.51 2.31 -1.63
C PHE A 61 -3.27 3.58 -0.80
N PHE A 62 -4.03 4.65 -1.06
CA PHE A 62 -3.90 5.88 -0.30
C PHE A 62 -4.38 5.74 1.15
N LEU A 63 -5.46 5.00 1.39
CA LEU A 63 -5.92 4.68 2.74
C LEU A 63 -4.82 3.96 3.52
N ASP A 64 -4.12 3.03 2.90
CA ASP A 64 -3.05 2.27 3.53
C ASP A 64 -1.87 3.15 3.94
N ASP A 65 -1.42 4.02 3.03
CA ASP A 65 -0.37 5.00 3.34
C ASP A 65 -0.84 5.97 4.44
N VAL A 66 -2.11 6.38 4.42
CA VAL A 66 -2.71 7.21 5.48
C VAL A 66 -2.72 6.48 6.82
N ILE A 67 -3.19 5.23 6.89
CA ILE A 67 -3.21 4.43 8.14
C ILE A 67 -1.80 4.27 8.69
N ALA A 68 -0.83 3.95 7.82
CA ALA A 68 0.58 3.86 8.21
C ALA A 68 1.08 5.18 8.80
N MET A 69 0.78 6.32 8.17
CA MET A 69 1.17 7.64 8.69
C MET A 69 0.43 8.03 9.97
N MET A 70 -0.84 7.67 10.13
CA MET A 70 -1.60 7.89 11.37
C MET A 70 -0.89 7.23 12.55
N VAL A 71 -0.50 5.97 12.39
CA VAL A 71 0.17 5.20 13.44
C VAL A 71 1.58 5.71 13.67
N ASN A 72 2.36 5.94 12.59
CA ASN A 72 3.75 6.40 12.72
C ASN A 72 3.86 7.76 13.42
N HIS A 73 3.01 8.73 13.07
CA HIS A 73 3.03 10.05 13.70
C HIS A 73 2.57 10.03 15.16
N ASN A 74 1.80 9.02 15.56
CA ASN A 74 1.18 8.93 16.88
C ASN A 74 1.54 7.62 17.61
N PHE A 75 2.73 7.06 17.32
CA PHE A 75 3.11 5.71 17.73
C PHE A 75 3.02 5.50 19.24
N THR A 76 3.51 6.49 20.01
CA THR A 76 3.45 6.45 21.48
C THR A 76 2.03 6.38 21.99
N GLN A 77 1.10 7.14 21.41
CA GLN A 77 -0.30 7.15 21.84
C GLN A 77 -0.97 5.82 21.49
N PHE A 78 -0.81 5.33 20.25
CA PHE A 78 -1.38 4.05 19.81
C PHE A 78 -0.91 2.85 20.66
N THR A 79 0.35 2.86 21.10
CA THR A 79 0.95 1.81 21.95
C THR A 79 0.72 2.02 23.46
N SER A 80 0.02 3.09 23.84
CA SER A 80 -0.35 3.40 25.22
C SER A 80 -1.84 3.15 25.49
N ASN A 81 -2.31 3.56 26.68
CA ASN A 81 -3.74 3.63 27.01
C ASN A 81 -4.38 4.98 26.64
N GLU A 82 -3.65 5.88 26.01
CA GLU A 82 -4.16 7.19 25.58
C GLU A 82 -4.78 7.09 24.19
N ARG A 83 -5.85 7.87 23.98
CA ARG A 83 -6.48 8.00 22.66
C ARG A 83 -5.67 8.97 21.82
N ALA A 84 -5.13 8.51 20.69
CA ALA A 84 -4.38 9.33 19.75
C ALA A 84 -5.27 10.43 19.13
N VAL A 85 -4.77 11.67 19.12
CA VAL A 85 -5.43 12.78 18.42
C VAL A 85 -4.75 12.95 17.06
N VAL A 86 -5.38 12.40 16.04
CA VAL A 86 -4.83 12.36 14.68
C VAL A 86 -5.23 13.63 13.95
N LYS A 87 -4.25 14.47 13.61
CA LYS A 87 -4.45 15.61 12.72
C LYS A 87 -4.49 15.14 11.27
N LEU A 88 -5.70 14.96 10.75
CA LEU A 88 -5.91 14.18 9.54
C LEU A 88 -5.32 14.82 8.28
N ASN A 89 -5.42 16.15 8.13
CA ASN A 89 -4.80 16.83 6.99
C ASN A 89 -3.27 16.69 6.96
N GLU A 90 -2.61 16.72 8.12
CA GLU A 90 -1.14 16.56 8.20
C GLU A 90 -0.73 15.14 7.80
N VAL A 91 -1.48 14.14 8.27
CA VAL A 91 -1.26 12.73 7.93
C VAL A 91 -1.48 12.46 6.45
N MET A 92 -2.61 12.91 5.89
CA MET A 92 -2.93 12.72 4.47
C MET A 92 -1.91 13.43 3.57
N GLN A 93 -1.45 14.64 3.93
CA GLN A 93 -0.37 15.31 3.21
C GLN A 93 0.94 14.51 3.28
N ALA A 94 1.32 14.00 4.46
CA ALA A 94 2.52 13.19 4.60
C ALA A 94 2.46 11.90 3.77
N ALA A 95 1.30 11.25 3.71
CA ALA A 95 1.09 10.09 2.84
C ALA A 95 1.34 10.42 1.36
N LEU A 96 0.83 11.56 0.87
CA LEU A 96 1.05 12.01 -0.51
C LEU A 96 2.52 12.33 -0.79
N VAL A 97 3.18 13.08 0.11
CA VAL A 97 4.59 13.48 -0.06
C VAL A 97 5.53 12.26 -0.10
N ASN A 98 5.17 11.18 0.59
CA ASN A 98 5.93 9.92 0.64
C ASN A 98 5.56 8.92 -0.48
N SER A 99 4.72 9.30 -1.43
CA SER A 99 4.26 8.45 -2.55
C SER A 99 5.06 8.70 -3.85
N ASP A 100 6.36 8.95 -3.77
CA ASP A 100 7.20 9.27 -4.95
C ASP A 100 7.48 8.10 -5.89
N ASP A 101 7.04 6.92 -5.47
CA ASP A 101 7.02 5.65 -6.20
C ASP A 101 5.71 5.46 -7.00
N ARG A 102 4.78 6.44 -7.06
CA ARG A 102 3.49 6.36 -7.78
C ARG A 102 3.48 7.17 -9.09
N ASP A 103 2.89 6.62 -10.15
CA ASP A 103 2.64 7.33 -11.42
C ASP A 103 1.80 8.60 -11.22
N TRP A 104 2.00 9.64 -12.03
CA TRP A 104 1.31 10.92 -11.86
C TRP A 104 -0.22 10.77 -11.88
N ARG A 105 -0.75 9.79 -12.62
CA ARG A 105 -2.18 9.50 -12.72
C ARG A 105 -2.79 9.14 -11.37
N TYR A 106 -2.00 8.53 -10.46
CA TYR A 106 -2.41 8.23 -9.09
C TYR A 106 -2.92 9.49 -8.37
N PHE A 107 -2.15 10.58 -8.43
CA PHE A 107 -2.47 11.82 -7.71
C PHE A 107 -3.73 12.49 -8.27
N VAL A 108 -3.91 12.45 -9.59
CA VAL A 108 -5.10 12.99 -10.25
C VAL A 108 -6.33 12.16 -9.88
N MET A 109 -6.22 10.82 -9.90
CA MET A 109 -7.31 9.90 -9.55
C MET A 109 -7.73 9.96 -8.08
N LEU A 110 -6.87 10.49 -7.19
CA LEU A 110 -7.25 10.65 -5.78
C LEU A 110 -8.25 11.79 -5.54
N VAL A 111 -8.25 12.83 -6.37
CA VAL A 111 -9.11 14.02 -6.19
C VAL A 111 -10.59 13.68 -5.86
N PRO A 112 -11.29 12.82 -6.61
CA PRO A 112 -12.70 12.50 -6.34
C PRO A 112 -12.94 11.75 -5.02
N VAL A 113 -11.92 11.13 -4.43
CA VAL A 113 -12.08 10.28 -3.23
C VAL A 113 -11.64 10.95 -1.93
N LEU A 114 -10.86 12.03 -1.98
CA LEU A 114 -10.26 12.65 -0.78
C LEU A 114 -11.29 13.11 0.25
N TYR A 115 -12.44 13.64 -0.20
CA TYR A 115 -13.50 14.07 0.71
C TYR A 115 -14.05 12.88 1.49
N ASP A 116 -14.45 11.82 0.78
CA ASP A 116 -15.02 10.62 1.40
C ASP A 116 -14.00 9.89 2.28
N MET A 117 -12.72 9.86 1.87
CA MET A 117 -11.62 9.36 2.69
C MET A 117 -11.52 10.12 4.03
N GLN A 118 -11.56 11.46 3.98
CA GLN A 118 -11.51 12.28 5.17
C GLN A 118 -12.72 12.03 6.09
N GLN A 119 -13.93 12.00 5.52
CA GLN A 119 -15.16 11.74 6.28
C GLN A 119 -15.18 10.34 6.88
N PHE A 120 -14.70 9.35 6.13
CA PHE A 120 -14.56 7.97 6.60
C PHE A 120 -13.68 7.90 7.85
N ILE A 121 -12.48 8.46 7.81
CA ILE A 121 -11.53 8.40 8.94
C ILE A 121 -12.04 9.21 10.14
N VAL A 122 -12.68 10.37 9.92
CA VAL A 122 -13.33 11.15 10.99
C VAL A 122 -14.44 10.33 11.66
N LYS A 123 -15.27 9.65 10.86
CA LYS A 123 -16.36 8.82 11.37
C LYS A 123 -15.84 7.62 12.16
N GLU A 124 -14.91 6.85 11.61
CA GLU A 124 -14.33 5.69 12.29
C GLU A 124 -13.55 6.15 13.55
N GLY A 125 -12.85 7.28 13.49
CA GLY A 125 -12.19 7.89 14.63
C GLY A 125 -13.15 8.35 15.73
N SER A 126 -14.41 8.68 15.44
CA SER A 126 -15.37 9.10 16.47
C SER A 126 -15.74 7.98 17.44
N VAL A 127 -15.79 6.73 16.94
CA VAL A 127 -16.20 5.54 17.70
C VAL A 127 -15.04 4.65 18.13
N ASN A 128 -13.82 4.89 17.65
CA ASN A 128 -12.65 4.07 17.96
C ASN A 128 -11.99 4.49 19.29
N GLU A 129 -11.67 3.53 20.15
CA GLU A 129 -11.04 3.80 21.46
C GLU A 129 -9.56 4.22 21.35
N ARG A 130 -8.88 3.89 20.24
CA ARG A 130 -7.45 4.19 20.01
C ARG A 130 -7.19 5.57 19.45
N PHE A 131 -8.10 6.11 18.65
CA PHE A 131 -7.86 7.38 17.99
C PHE A 131 -9.13 8.21 17.86
N VAL A 132 -8.94 9.52 17.70
CA VAL A 132 -9.94 10.47 17.19
C VAL A 132 -9.26 11.28 16.11
N ALA A 133 -9.94 11.49 14.98
CA ALA A 133 -9.41 12.31 13.89
C ALA A 133 -9.94 13.74 13.97
N GLN A 134 -9.04 14.70 13.92
CA GLN A 134 -9.32 16.13 13.78
C GLN A 134 -9.03 16.54 12.34
N ALA A 135 -10.05 17.02 11.65
CA ALA A 135 -9.94 17.52 10.29
C ALA A 135 -10.57 18.92 10.20
N PRO A 136 -9.93 19.89 9.52
CA PRO A 136 -10.56 21.16 9.18
C PRO A 136 -11.68 20.94 8.14
N LYS A 137 -12.40 22.01 7.78
CA LYS A 137 -13.34 21.95 6.65
C LYS A 137 -12.59 21.52 5.38
N PHE A 138 -13.17 20.56 4.67
CA PHE A 138 -12.62 20.09 3.41
C PHE A 138 -12.61 21.22 2.37
N ASP A 139 -11.47 21.38 1.71
CA ASP A 139 -11.23 22.34 0.63
C ASP A 139 -10.55 21.58 -0.51
N ILE A 140 -11.25 21.45 -1.64
CA ILE A 140 -10.76 20.70 -2.79
C ILE A 140 -9.57 21.40 -3.46
N ASN A 141 -9.54 22.73 -3.50
CA ASN A 141 -8.49 23.50 -4.14
C ASN A 141 -7.20 23.41 -3.31
N PHE A 142 -7.31 23.35 -1.97
CA PHE A 142 -6.18 23.02 -1.10
C PHE A 142 -5.57 21.65 -1.46
N TRP A 143 -6.40 20.61 -1.64
CA TRP A 143 -5.89 19.28 -1.98
C TRP A 143 -5.31 19.20 -3.39
N ARG A 144 -5.96 19.83 -4.38
CA ARG A 144 -5.42 19.93 -5.74
C ARG A 144 -4.07 20.65 -5.74
N MET A 145 -3.89 21.67 -4.89
CA MET A 145 -2.60 22.31 -4.66
C MET A 145 -1.54 21.33 -4.15
N ILE A 146 -1.84 20.56 -3.10
CA ILE A 146 -0.89 19.57 -2.59
C ILE A 146 -0.51 18.56 -3.69
N MET A 147 -1.49 18.04 -4.44
CA MET A 147 -1.25 17.07 -5.51
C MET A 147 -0.35 17.64 -6.62
N ARG A 148 -0.60 18.87 -7.12
CA ARG A 148 0.29 19.49 -8.12
C ARG A 148 1.70 19.69 -7.58
N THR A 149 1.85 20.09 -6.31
CA THR A 149 3.17 20.25 -5.68
C THR A 149 3.91 18.91 -5.63
N VAL A 150 3.24 17.84 -5.20
CA VAL A 150 3.84 16.49 -5.13
C VAL A 150 4.22 16.00 -6.53
N MET A 151 3.34 16.14 -7.52
CA MET A 151 3.66 15.78 -8.91
C MET A 151 4.88 16.56 -9.41
N ALA A 152 4.94 17.87 -9.19
CA ALA A 152 6.08 18.69 -9.63
C ALA A 152 7.40 18.26 -8.97
N ILE A 153 7.38 17.91 -7.69
CA ILE A 153 8.55 17.36 -6.98
C ILE A 153 8.96 16.01 -7.59
N ASN A 154 7.99 15.12 -7.82
CA ASN A 154 8.25 13.78 -8.36
C ASN A 154 8.83 13.84 -9.77
N PHE A 155 8.35 14.76 -10.62
CA PHE A 155 8.92 15.01 -11.95
C PHE A 155 10.44 15.22 -11.89
N PHE A 156 10.92 16.10 -11.01
CA PHE A 156 12.35 16.35 -10.87
C PHE A 156 13.12 15.18 -10.25
N LYS A 157 12.52 14.47 -9.28
CA LYS A 157 13.11 13.24 -8.72
C LYS A 157 13.35 12.19 -9.81
N TRP A 158 12.38 11.99 -10.70
CA TRP A 158 12.45 10.96 -11.73
C TRP A 158 13.44 11.29 -12.85
N GLN A 159 13.75 12.57 -13.07
CA GLN A 159 14.83 13.00 -13.97
C GLN A 159 16.23 12.74 -13.42
N GLY A 160 16.37 12.60 -12.09
CA GLY A 160 17.64 12.29 -11.44
C GLY A 160 17.88 13.13 -10.19
N LYS A 161 18.65 12.56 -9.25
CA LYS A 161 18.92 13.18 -7.95
C LYS A 161 19.57 14.57 -8.06
N ASP A 162 20.48 14.75 -9.02
CA ASP A 162 21.17 16.02 -9.23
C ASP A 162 20.21 17.12 -9.72
N VAL A 163 19.25 16.76 -10.58
CA VAL A 163 18.19 17.66 -11.03
C VAL A 163 17.30 18.04 -9.85
N ALA A 164 16.88 17.07 -9.04
CA ALA A 164 16.06 17.32 -7.87
C ALA A 164 16.73 18.28 -6.86
N GLU A 165 18.02 18.10 -6.58
CA GLU A 165 18.76 19.00 -5.66
C GLU A 165 18.93 20.41 -6.24
N MET A 166 19.20 20.54 -7.54
CA MET A 166 19.29 21.85 -8.19
C MET A 166 17.96 22.62 -8.17
N MET A 167 16.84 21.91 -8.30
CA MET A 167 15.52 22.56 -8.39
C MET A 167 14.96 23.01 -7.03
N LYS A 168 15.40 22.41 -5.91
CA LYS A 168 14.98 22.81 -4.54
C LYS A 168 15.26 24.28 -4.21
N THR A 169 16.23 24.91 -4.87
CA THR A 169 16.61 26.31 -4.65
C THR A 169 16.08 27.26 -5.72
N SER A 170 15.27 26.75 -6.66
CA SER A 170 14.72 27.49 -7.80
C SER A 170 13.20 27.70 -7.69
N SER A 171 12.62 28.56 -8.55
CA SER A 171 11.17 28.69 -8.72
C SER A 171 10.53 27.59 -9.58
N ALA A 172 11.32 26.62 -10.05
CA ALA A 172 10.87 25.66 -11.07
C ALA A 172 9.72 24.76 -10.60
N ILE A 173 9.65 24.47 -9.29
CA ILE A 173 8.56 23.73 -8.68
C ILE A 173 7.25 24.53 -8.77
N ASP A 174 7.28 25.84 -8.51
CA ASP A 174 6.09 26.69 -8.60
C ASP A 174 5.65 26.86 -10.05
N ASP A 175 6.60 27.14 -10.95
CA ASP A 175 6.34 27.28 -12.39
C ASP A 175 5.69 26.02 -12.98
N LEU A 176 6.15 24.83 -12.56
CA LEU A 176 5.61 23.57 -13.03
C LEU A 176 4.21 23.29 -12.46
N GLN A 177 3.98 23.62 -11.19
CA GLN A 177 2.67 23.48 -10.57
C GLN A 177 1.59 24.30 -11.29
N PHE A 178 1.90 25.55 -11.67
CA PHE A 178 0.96 26.39 -12.40
C PHE A 178 0.67 25.87 -13.82
N LYS A 179 1.67 25.26 -14.49
CA LYS A 179 1.47 24.63 -15.81
C LYS A 179 0.50 23.44 -15.78
N PHE A 180 0.36 22.78 -14.63
CA PHE A 180 -0.57 21.67 -14.47
C PHE A 180 -2.03 22.08 -14.35
N LEU A 181 -2.33 23.38 -14.28
CA LEU A 181 -3.70 23.88 -14.21
C LEU A 181 -4.29 24.15 -15.60
N GLN A 182 -5.59 23.95 -15.73
CA GLN A 182 -6.33 24.48 -16.87
C GLN A 182 -6.38 26.00 -16.78
N ALA A 183 -6.28 26.65 -17.94
CA ALA A 183 -6.45 28.09 -18.04
C ALA A 183 -7.95 28.40 -18.23
N ASP A 184 -8.74 28.16 -17.19
CA ASP A 184 -10.17 28.50 -17.14
C ASP A 184 -10.52 29.29 -15.87
N ASP A 185 -11.72 29.88 -15.85
CA ASP A 185 -12.24 30.66 -14.71
C ASP A 185 -12.95 29.77 -13.66
N GLN A 186 -12.66 28.46 -13.64
CA GLN A 186 -13.30 27.49 -12.75
C GLN A 186 -12.41 27.19 -11.52
N ASP A 187 -12.73 26.14 -10.75
CA ASP A 187 -11.84 25.62 -9.71
C ASP A 187 -10.47 25.22 -10.30
N ASP A 188 -9.47 24.94 -9.45
CA ASP A 188 -8.10 24.57 -9.86
C ASP A 188 -8.02 23.21 -10.61
N HIS A 189 -8.66 23.07 -11.77
CA HIS A 189 -8.75 21.83 -12.52
C HIS A 189 -7.41 21.46 -13.16
N PHE A 190 -7.13 20.16 -13.24
CA PHE A 190 -5.91 19.66 -13.87
C PHE A 190 -5.98 19.71 -15.39
N ASN A 191 -4.92 20.21 -16.01
CA ASN A 191 -4.69 20.09 -17.44
C ASN A 191 -4.01 18.77 -17.76
N LEU A 192 -4.81 17.71 -17.91
CA LEU A 192 -4.32 16.34 -18.11
C LEU A 192 -3.40 16.23 -19.33
N SER A 193 -3.71 16.95 -20.42
CA SER A 193 -2.87 16.93 -21.63
C SER A 193 -1.46 17.47 -21.40
N VAL A 194 -1.34 18.58 -20.63
CA VAL A 194 -0.04 19.17 -20.30
C VAL A 194 0.71 18.31 -19.30
N ILE A 195 0.02 17.72 -18.32
CA ILE A 195 0.64 16.79 -17.37
C ILE A 195 1.18 15.55 -18.11
N ALA A 196 0.36 14.92 -18.95
CA ALA A 196 0.75 13.73 -19.72
C ALA A 196 1.97 14.00 -20.64
N GLU A 197 1.99 15.13 -21.32
CA GLU A 197 3.15 15.56 -22.12
C GLU A 197 4.39 15.78 -21.24
N THR A 198 4.23 16.46 -20.11
CA THR A 198 5.33 16.76 -19.19
C THR A 198 6.01 15.47 -18.70
N PHE A 199 5.22 14.47 -18.33
CA PHE A 199 5.73 13.19 -17.82
C PHE A 199 6.08 12.18 -18.93
N ARG A 200 6.00 12.55 -20.21
CA ARG A 200 6.29 11.64 -21.32
C ARG A 200 7.70 11.06 -21.20
N GLY A 201 7.79 9.73 -21.20
CA GLY A 201 9.06 9.01 -21.13
C GLY A 201 9.70 8.99 -19.73
N LEU A 202 9.04 9.56 -18.72
CA LEU A 202 9.43 9.41 -17.32
C LEU A 202 8.60 8.29 -16.68
N ALA A 203 9.24 7.52 -15.82
CA ALA A 203 8.60 6.44 -15.07
C ALA A 203 8.87 6.62 -13.57
N PRO A 204 7.96 6.14 -12.71
CA PRO A 204 8.18 6.15 -11.26
C PRO A 204 9.44 5.38 -10.87
N GLN A 205 10.17 5.90 -9.90
CA GLN A 205 11.36 5.23 -9.36
C GLN A 205 10.97 4.39 -8.14
N LEU A 206 10.92 3.07 -8.33
CA LEU A 206 10.69 2.12 -7.23
C LEU A 206 11.97 1.86 -6.45
N GLN A 207 11.83 1.58 -5.16
CA GLN A 207 12.97 1.12 -4.36
C GLN A 207 13.49 -0.23 -4.90
N PRO A 208 14.78 -0.35 -5.26
CA PRO A 208 15.32 -1.59 -5.78
C PRO A 208 15.21 -2.74 -4.77
N LEU A 209 14.86 -3.93 -5.25
CA LEU A 209 14.82 -5.13 -4.44
C LEU A 209 16.23 -5.70 -4.24
N LYS A 210 16.54 -6.09 -2.99
CA LYS A 210 17.86 -6.59 -2.63
C LYS A 210 18.17 -7.90 -3.36
N GLY A 211 19.36 -7.99 -3.97
CA GLY A 211 19.83 -9.20 -4.65
C GLY A 211 19.16 -9.49 -6.00
N ALA A 212 18.28 -8.59 -6.48
CA ALA A 212 17.60 -8.76 -7.76
C ALA A 212 18.58 -8.79 -8.96
N ALA A 213 19.72 -8.09 -8.85
CA ALA A 213 20.76 -8.07 -9.88
C ALA A 213 21.74 -9.24 -9.81
N ASP A 214 21.71 -10.03 -8.71
CA ASP A 214 22.68 -11.09 -8.44
C ASP A 214 22.15 -12.49 -8.82
N VAL A 215 20.99 -12.57 -9.46
CA VAL A 215 20.34 -13.85 -9.81
C VAL A 215 21.19 -14.60 -10.83
N THR A 216 21.53 -15.85 -10.50
CA THR A 216 22.26 -16.73 -11.40
C THR A 216 21.29 -17.68 -12.07
N VAL A 217 21.34 -17.75 -13.42
CA VAL A 217 20.57 -18.73 -14.18
C VAL A 217 21.14 -20.13 -13.90
N HIS A 218 20.27 -21.05 -13.48
CA HIS A 218 20.68 -22.41 -13.17
C HIS A 218 21.10 -23.18 -14.43
N THR A 219 22.05 -24.11 -14.24
CA THR A 219 22.54 -25.00 -15.30
C THR A 219 22.52 -26.45 -14.83
N PRO A 220 22.16 -27.42 -15.71
CA PRO A 220 21.70 -27.23 -17.09
C PRO A 220 20.30 -26.59 -17.16
N ALA A 221 19.96 -26.05 -18.33
CA ALA A 221 18.62 -25.50 -18.58
C ALA A 221 17.55 -26.60 -18.39
N LEU A 222 16.38 -26.20 -17.89
CA LEU A 222 15.22 -27.07 -17.77
C LEU A 222 14.76 -27.51 -19.15
N THR A 223 14.37 -28.77 -19.24
CA THR A 223 13.66 -29.29 -20.42
C THR A 223 12.22 -28.77 -20.42
N GLN A 224 11.59 -28.76 -21.60
CA GLN A 224 10.17 -28.40 -21.71
C GLN A 224 9.28 -29.27 -20.81
N ALA A 225 9.61 -30.56 -20.66
CA ALA A 225 8.89 -31.47 -19.78
C ALA A 225 8.95 -31.01 -18.32
N GLN A 226 10.13 -30.62 -17.83
CA GLN A 226 10.30 -30.12 -16.46
C GLN A 226 9.57 -28.79 -16.23
N VAL A 227 9.54 -27.90 -17.22
CA VAL A 227 8.73 -26.67 -17.13
C VAL A 227 7.24 -27.00 -17.05
N GLN A 228 6.74 -27.96 -17.83
CA GLN A 228 5.33 -28.36 -17.75
C GLN A 228 5.00 -29.07 -16.44
N GLU A 229 5.92 -29.86 -15.88
CA GLU A 229 5.77 -30.47 -14.56
C GLU A 229 5.67 -29.39 -13.47
N GLU A 230 6.50 -28.35 -13.54
CA GLU A 230 6.45 -27.22 -12.62
C GLU A 230 5.11 -26.47 -12.72
N LEU A 231 4.61 -26.23 -13.93
CA LEU A 231 3.31 -25.56 -14.11
C LEU A 231 2.14 -26.43 -13.63
N ALA A 232 2.17 -27.74 -13.87
CA ALA A 232 1.15 -28.67 -13.36
C ALA A 232 1.18 -28.74 -11.82
N TYR A 233 2.38 -28.69 -11.23
CA TYR A 233 2.56 -28.56 -9.79
C TYR A 233 1.97 -27.24 -9.27
N ALA A 234 2.30 -26.12 -9.91
CA ALA A 234 1.80 -24.79 -9.54
C ALA A 234 0.27 -24.75 -9.55
N ASP A 235 -0.37 -25.18 -10.64
CA ASP A 235 -1.83 -25.17 -10.78
C ASP A 235 -2.50 -25.99 -9.67
N LYS A 236 -1.94 -27.16 -9.33
CA LYS A 236 -2.43 -28.00 -8.22
C LYS A 236 -2.28 -27.30 -6.86
N ARG A 237 -1.13 -26.70 -6.56
CA ARG A 237 -0.87 -26.06 -5.27
C ARG A 237 -1.62 -24.75 -5.10
N LEU A 238 -1.75 -23.96 -6.15
CA LEU A 238 -2.52 -22.72 -6.13
C LEU A 238 -4.01 -22.98 -5.93
N ALA A 239 -4.56 -24.04 -6.54
CA ALA A 239 -5.93 -24.47 -6.26
C ALA A 239 -6.13 -24.85 -4.78
N GLN A 240 -5.16 -25.55 -4.18
CA GLN A 240 -5.20 -25.91 -2.76
C GLN A 240 -5.03 -24.69 -1.85
N PHE A 241 -4.14 -23.77 -2.19
CA PHE A 241 -3.94 -22.51 -1.47
C PHE A 241 -5.23 -21.69 -1.46
N LYS A 242 -5.83 -21.45 -2.63
CA LYS A 242 -7.11 -20.75 -2.76
C LYS A 242 -8.22 -21.41 -1.95
N ALA A 243 -8.29 -22.74 -1.94
CA ALA A 243 -9.30 -23.49 -1.18
C ALA A 243 -9.06 -23.50 0.34
N ALA A 244 -7.81 -23.37 0.78
CA ALA A 244 -7.45 -23.30 2.20
C ALA A 244 -7.62 -21.90 2.79
N SER A 245 -7.58 -20.86 1.95
CA SER A 245 -7.84 -19.48 2.33
C SER A 245 -9.31 -19.24 2.65
N ILE A 246 -9.59 -18.13 3.35
CA ILE A 246 -10.96 -17.67 3.56
C ILE A 246 -11.60 -17.48 2.18
N LYS A 247 -12.83 -17.98 2.03
CA LYS A 247 -13.55 -17.94 0.76
C LYS A 247 -13.56 -16.51 0.20
N ASP A 248 -13.25 -16.40 -1.08
CA ASP A 248 -13.22 -15.15 -1.87
C ASP A 248 -12.12 -14.14 -1.46
N VAL A 249 -11.13 -14.54 -0.62
CA VAL A 249 -9.97 -13.69 -0.27
C VAL A 249 -8.84 -13.82 -1.30
N VAL A 250 -8.51 -15.04 -1.73
CA VAL A 250 -7.52 -15.26 -2.79
C VAL A 250 -8.21 -15.14 -4.14
N SER A 251 -7.99 -14.01 -4.82
CA SER A 251 -8.58 -13.69 -6.11
C SER A 251 -7.90 -14.43 -7.26
N GLU A 252 -8.52 -14.44 -8.45
CA GLU A 252 -7.87 -14.93 -9.66
C GLU A 252 -6.63 -14.11 -10.03
N ASN A 253 -6.62 -12.81 -9.68
CA ASN A 253 -5.47 -11.93 -9.88
C ASN A 253 -4.26 -12.41 -9.05
N VAL A 254 -4.49 -12.79 -7.78
CA VAL A 254 -3.46 -13.39 -6.91
C VAL A 254 -2.97 -14.73 -7.47
N VAL A 255 -3.89 -15.62 -7.89
CA VAL A 255 -3.52 -16.90 -8.50
C VAL A 255 -2.68 -16.69 -9.76
N GLY A 256 -3.06 -15.74 -10.61
CA GLY A 256 -2.32 -15.37 -11.81
C GLY A 256 -0.91 -14.87 -11.50
N MET A 257 -0.76 -13.98 -10.51
CA MET A 257 0.54 -13.47 -10.06
C MET A 257 1.45 -14.60 -9.55
N LEU A 258 0.93 -15.45 -8.65
CA LEU A 258 1.71 -16.54 -8.06
C LEU A 258 2.07 -17.60 -9.11
N ARG A 259 1.17 -17.90 -10.05
CA ARG A 259 1.49 -18.75 -11.21
C ARG A 259 2.56 -18.11 -12.10
N GLY A 260 2.53 -16.78 -12.24
CA GLY A 260 3.56 -16.01 -12.91
C GLY A 260 4.95 -16.20 -12.30
N PHE A 261 5.05 -16.28 -10.97
CA PHE A 261 6.32 -16.63 -10.30
C PHE A 261 6.83 -18.03 -10.67
N HIS A 262 5.96 -19.03 -10.68
CA HIS A 262 6.31 -20.39 -11.11
C HIS A 262 6.81 -20.39 -12.56
N GLN A 263 6.03 -19.84 -13.48
CA GLN A 263 6.36 -19.84 -14.90
C GLN A 263 7.62 -19.01 -15.20
N GLY A 264 7.72 -17.82 -14.61
CA GLY A 264 8.81 -16.89 -14.83
C GLY A 264 10.13 -17.40 -14.28
N ILE A 265 10.16 -17.89 -13.03
CA ILE A 265 11.41 -18.43 -12.46
C ILE A 265 11.88 -19.67 -13.23
N ALA A 266 10.98 -20.54 -13.67
CA ALA A 266 11.33 -21.68 -14.50
C ALA A 266 11.90 -21.26 -15.88
N SER A 267 11.32 -20.22 -16.49
CA SER A 267 11.69 -19.78 -17.84
C SER A 267 12.95 -18.91 -17.85
N GLU A 268 13.06 -17.94 -16.93
CA GLU A 268 14.17 -16.99 -16.87
C GLU A 268 15.39 -17.56 -16.15
N TYR A 269 15.17 -18.31 -15.06
CA TYR A 269 16.24 -18.74 -14.16
C TYR A 269 16.47 -20.24 -14.14
N GLN A 270 15.70 -21.01 -14.92
CA GLN A 270 15.86 -22.46 -15.06
C GLN A 270 15.75 -23.20 -13.71
N ALA A 271 14.88 -22.70 -12.83
CA ALA A 271 14.67 -23.22 -11.49
C ALA A 271 13.20 -23.60 -11.25
N THR A 272 12.99 -24.74 -10.60
CA THR A 272 11.68 -25.18 -10.09
C THR A 272 11.52 -24.80 -8.62
N HIS A 273 10.33 -24.99 -8.06
CA HIS A 273 10.06 -24.73 -6.64
C HIS A 273 11.03 -25.40 -5.66
N GLU A 274 11.64 -26.53 -6.05
CA GLU A 274 12.62 -27.27 -5.25
C GLU A 274 13.96 -26.52 -5.11
N THR A 275 14.29 -25.66 -6.06
CA THR A 275 15.58 -24.95 -6.14
C THR A 275 15.45 -23.45 -6.08
N TRP A 276 14.29 -22.93 -5.66
CA TRP A 276 14.08 -21.49 -5.57
C TRP A 276 15.03 -20.83 -4.57
N GLU A 277 15.42 -19.62 -4.92
CA GLU A 277 16.17 -18.73 -4.05
C GLU A 277 15.46 -17.38 -3.90
N PRO A 278 15.60 -16.67 -2.77
CA PRO A 278 14.96 -15.37 -2.57
C PRO A 278 15.32 -14.34 -3.65
N ALA A 279 16.56 -14.41 -4.16
CA ALA A 279 17.03 -13.51 -5.22
C ALA A 279 16.22 -13.70 -6.51
N MET A 280 15.82 -14.92 -6.87
CA MET A 280 15.01 -15.19 -8.07
C MET A 280 13.63 -14.53 -8.00
N PHE A 281 13.00 -14.52 -6.82
CA PHE A 281 11.74 -13.82 -6.61
C PHE A 281 11.90 -12.31 -6.82
N ASN A 282 12.91 -11.72 -6.18
CA ASN A 282 13.19 -10.29 -6.31
C ASN A 282 13.59 -9.92 -7.75
N GLY A 283 14.41 -10.74 -8.41
CA GLY A 283 14.81 -10.57 -9.80
C GLY A 283 13.60 -10.61 -10.73
N LEU A 284 12.76 -11.65 -10.61
CA LEU A 284 11.56 -11.77 -11.43
C LEU A 284 10.62 -10.59 -11.22
N ALA A 285 10.30 -10.27 -9.95
CA ALA A 285 9.42 -9.16 -9.60
C ALA A 285 9.90 -7.83 -10.22
N SER A 286 11.20 -7.59 -10.23
CA SER A 286 11.78 -6.34 -10.72
C SER A 286 11.90 -6.24 -12.24
N ALA A 287 12.05 -7.36 -12.95
CA ALA A 287 12.46 -7.35 -14.35
C ALA A 287 11.45 -7.98 -15.32
N HIS A 288 10.76 -9.05 -14.91
CA HIS A 288 10.05 -9.94 -15.85
C HIS A 288 8.63 -10.30 -15.42
N LEU A 289 8.22 -10.00 -14.18
CA LEU A 289 6.94 -10.49 -13.64
C LEU A 289 5.74 -10.15 -14.55
N PHE A 290 5.74 -8.96 -15.16
CA PHE A 290 4.64 -8.54 -16.06
C PHE A 290 4.63 -9.19 -17.45
N GLU A 291 5.67 -9.96 -17.79
CA GLU A 291 5.67 -10.83 -18.97
C GLU A 291 4.86 -12.12 -18.70
N TYR A 292 4.74 -12.50 -17.43
CA TYR A 292 4.11 -13.75 -16.98
C TYR A 292 2.77 -13.54 -16.26
N TRP A 293 2.46 -12.31 -15.86
CA TRP A 293 1.21 -11.93 -15.22
C TRP A 293 0.80 -10.53 -15.66
N ALA A 294 -0.44 -10.37 -16.12
CA ALA A 294 -1.01 -9.05 -16.38
C ALA A 294 -1.87 -8.64 -15.18
N PRO A 295 -1.45 -7.64 -14.39
CA PRO A 295 -2.24 -7.17 -13.26
C PRO A 295 -3.65 -6.77 -13.70
N GLN A 296 -4.60 -6.96 -12.80
CA GLN A 296 -5.97 -6.46 -12.91
C GLN A 296 -6.23 -5.44 -11.81
N TRP A 297 -7.22 -4.56 -12.01
CA TRP A 297 -7.60 -3.61 -10.96
C TRP A 297 -8.16 -4.32 -9.73
N GLU A 298 -8.92 -5.40 -9.90
CA GLU A 298 -9.49 -6.10 -8.76
C GLU A 298 -8.43 -6.67 -7.80
N ASN A 299 -8.49 -6.27 -6.52
CA ASN A 299 -7.64 -6.76 -5.44
C ASN A 299 -6.14 -6.51 -5.71
N LEU A 300 -5.79 -5.27 -6.04
CA LEU A 300 -4.42 -4.86 -6.35
C LEU A 300 -3.66 -4.43 -5.08
N ASP A 301 -4.36 -3.76 -4.17
CA ASP A 301 -3.81 -3.35 -2.87
C ASP A 301 -3.53 -4.56 -1.97
N GLY A 302 -2.27 -4.71 -1.54
CA GLY A 302 -1.80 -5.83 -0.72
C GLY A 302 -1.60 -7.16 -1.46
N ILE A 303 -1.67 -7.17 -2.79
CA ILE A 303 -1.52 -8.39 -3.60
C ILE A 303 -0.13 -9.04 -3.44
N GLY A 304 0.92 -8.24 -3.30
CA GLY A 304 2.29 -8.67 -3.07
C GLY A 304 2.47 -9.45 -1.76
N GLY A 305 1.63 -9.16 -0.76
CA GLY A 305 1.61 -9.85 0.53
C GLY A 305 1.27 -11.33 0.37
N GLU A 306 0.55 -11.69 -0.69
CA GLU A 306 0.18 -13.06 -0.99
C GLU A 306 1.39 -13.93 -1.40
N VAL A 307 2.50 -13.34 -1.84
CA VAL A 307 3.76 -14.07 -2.05
C VAL A 307 4.21 -14.70 -0.73
N LYS A 308 4.21 -13.94 0.35
CA LYS A 308 4.58 -14.43 1.68
C LYS A 308 3.58 -15.46 2.20
N SER A 309 2.28 -15.22 2.03
CA SER A 309 1.23 -16.16 2.41
C SER A 309 1.41 -17.49 1.70
N TYR A 310 1.67 -17.46 0.39
CA TYR A 310 1.87 -18.66 -0.42
C TYR A 310 3.16 -19.41 -0.07
N LEU A 311 4.28 -18.73 0.11
CA LEU A 311 5.53 -19.36 0.57
C LEU A 311 5.36 -20.02 1.95
N THR A 312 4.60 -19.39 2.85
CA THR A 312 4.26 -19.99 4.14
C THR A 312 3.43 -21.25 3.95
N PHE A 313 2.40 -21.21 3.10
CA PHE A 313 1.59 -22.37 2.75
C PHE A 313 2.43 -23.52 2.16
N LEU A 314 3.32 -23.25 1.20
CA LEU A 314 4.21 -24.27 0.62
C LEU A 314 5.15 -24.88 1.66
N SER A 315 5.68 -24.05 2.57
CA SER A 315 6.51 -24.54 3.68
C SER A 315 5.72 -25.42 4.65
N GLU A 316 4.46 -25.11 4.94
CA GLU A 316 3.58 -25.95 5.77
C GLU A 316 3.27 -27.30 5.09
N LYS A 317 3.24 -27.33 3.76
CA LYS A 317 3.15 -28.55 2.95
C LYS A 317 4.47 -29.29 2.79
N GLN A 318 5.57 -28.73 3.30
CA GLN A 318 6.94 -29.25 3.16
C GLN A 318 7.43 -29.30 1.71
N ASP A 319 6.82 -28.49 0.82
CA ASP A 319 7.21 -28.43 -0.59
C ASP A 319 8.43 -27.53 -0.83
N ILE A 320 8.68 -26.59 0.08
CA ILE A 320 9.89 -25.76 0.07
C ILE A 320 10.59 -25.83 1.43
N GLN A 321 11.89 -25.54 1.43
CA GLN A 321 12.68 -25.44 2.65
C GLN A 321 13.16 -23.99 2.85
N GLY A 322 13.54 -23.66 4.09
CA GLY A 322 14.18 -22.36 4.37
C GLY A 322 13.24 -21.16 4.34
N LEU A 323 11.96 -21.30 4.73
CA LEU A 323 10.98 -20.19 4.76
C LEU A 323 11.55 -18.91 5.39
N ARG A 324 12.26 -19.01 6.52
CA ARG A 324 12.88 -17.83 7.17
C ARG A 324 13.83 -17.06 6.25
N GLN A 325 14.61 -17.78 5.43
CA GLN A 325 15.53 -17.17 4.47
C GLN A 325 14.75 -16.48 3.35
N PHE A 326 13.67 -17.08 2.85
CA PHE A 326 12.75 -16.44 1.92
C PHE A 326 12.15 -15.16 2.48
N LEU A 327 11.54 -15.22 3.66
CA LEU A 327 10.90 -14.05 4.28
C LEU A 327 11.88 -12.91 4.53
N THR A 328 13.14 -13.23 4.88
CA THR A 328 14.17 -12.22 5.10
C THR A 328 14.71 -11.67 3.77
N GLY A 329 14.93 -12.53 2.77
CA GLY A 329 15.47 -12.17 1.47
C GLY A 329 14.48 -11.41 0.58
N THR A 330 13.18 -11.58 0.80
CA THR A 330 12.09 -10.97 0.03
C THR A 330 11.30 -9.92 0.85
N ALA A 331 11.88 -9.39 1.93
CA ALA A 331 11.14 -8.56 2.89
C ALA A 331 10.41 -7.33 2.31
N ALA A 332 10.89 -6.78 1.18
CA ALA A 332 10.30 -5.62 0.50
C ALA A 332 9.49 -5.99 -0.76
N ILE A 333 9.38 -7.28 -1.10
CA ILE A 333 8.74 -7.72 -2.36
C ILE A 333 7.25 -7.39 -2.40
N ASP A 334 6.60 -7.42 -1.23
CA ASP A 334 5.18 -7.16 -1.04
C ASP A 334 4.79 -5.77 -1.59
N ARG A 335 5.27 -4.73 -0.90
CA ARG A 335 5.09 -3.33 -1.35
C ARG A 335 5.61 -3.11 -2.77
N TYR A 336 6.72 -3.75 -3.16
CA TYR A 336 7.23 -3.55 -4.52
C TYR A 336 6.23 -4.01 -5.58
N ILE A 337 5.66 -5.21 -5.43
CA ILE A 337 4.68 -5.75 -6.39
C ILE A 337 3.43 -4.89 -6.40
N ASP A 338 2.88 -4.55 -5.22
CA ASP A 338 1.67 -3.72 -5.10
C ASP A 338 1.81 -2.44 -5.94
N VAL A 339 2.92 -1.74 -5.74
CA VAL A 339 3.18 -0.45 -6.37
C VAL A 339 3.53 -0.60 -7.85
N ALA A 340 4.35 -1.58 -8.19
CA ALA A 340 4.69 -1.86 -9.59
C ALA A 340 3.43 -2.19 -10.39
N ALA A 341 2.53 -3.00 -9.83
CA ALA A 341 1.31 -3.43 -10.48
C ALA A 341 0.31 -2.26 -10.61
N LEU A 342 0.18 -1.42 -9.57
CA LEU A 342 -0.58 -0.18 -9.64
C LEU A 342 -0.06 0.74 -10.76
N ASN A 343 1.25 1.01 -10.80
CA ASN A 343 1.85 1.85 -11.83
C ASN A 343 1.68 1.27 -13.24
N TYR A 344 1.78 -0.05 -13.39
CA TYR A 344 1.53 -0.73 -14.65
C TYR A 344 0.09 -0.48 -15.13
N ARG A 345 -0.90 -0.63 -14.25
CA ARG A 345 -2.31 -0.36 -14.57
C ARG A 345 -2.58 1.11 -14.87
N LEU A 346 -2.01 2.02 -14.09
CA LEU A 346 -2.12 3.46 -14.30
C LEU A 346 -1.55 3.85 -15.66
N GLY A 347 -0.38 3.34 -16.04
CA GLY A 347 0.26 3.61 -17.33
C GLY A 347 -0.55 3.17 -18.55
N GLN A 348 -1.54 2.29 -18.38
CA GLN A 348 -2.45 1.84 -19.43
C GLN A 348 -3.71 2.70 -19.58
N LEU A 349 -3.97 3.64 -18.65
CA LEU A 349 -5.12 4.52 -18.74
C LEU A 349 -4.89 5.60 -19.80
N SER A 350 -5.82 5.67 -20.75
CA SER A 350 -5.92 6.77 -21.71
C SER A 350 -6.35 8.07 -21.01
N ASP A 351 -5.95 9.22 -21.56
CA ASP A 351 -6.33 10.53 -21.04
C ASP A 351 -7.85 10.73 -20.98
N ASP A 352 -8.60 10.25 -21.98
CA ASP A 352 -10.07 10.32 -22.01
C ASP A 352 -10.68 9.55 -20.82
N LYS A 353 -10.24 8.31 -20.61
CA LYS A 353 -10.68 7.50 -19.47
C LYS A 353 -10.33 8.15 -18.14
N LEU A 354 -9.14 8.75 -18.03
CA LEU A 354 -8.72 9.45 -16.83
C LEU A 354 -9.61 10.66 -16.55
N ALA A 355 -9.94 11.45 -17.59
CA ALA A 355 -10.84 12.58 -17.47
C ALA A 355 -12.22 12.16 -16.93
N GLU A 356 -12.80 11.06 -17.45
CA GLU A 356 -14.07 10.52 -16.95
C GLU A 356 -14.04 10.15 -15.46
N LEU A 357 -12.90 9.70 -14.95
CA LEU A 357 -12.76 9.23 -13.57
C LEU A 357 -12.54 10.37 -12.57
N VAL A 358 -12.15 11.56 -13.03
CA VAL A 358 -11.76 12.70 -12.16
C VAL A 358 -12.69 13.91 -12.28
N MET A 359 -13.64 13.89 -13.21
CA MET A 359 -14.80 14.77 -13.26
C MET A 359 -15.88 14.31 -12.29
#